data_AF-A0A3D2B7E6-F1
#
_entry.id   AF-A0A3D2B7E6-F1
#
_cell.length_a   1.000
_cell.length_b   1.000
_cell.length_c   1.000
_cell.angle_alpha   90.00
_cell.angle_beta   90.00
_cell.angle_gamma   90.00
#
_symmetry.space_group_name_H-M   'P 1'
#
loop_
_entity.id
_entity.type
_entity.pdbx_description
1 polymer ?
#
loop_
_entity_poly.entity_id
_entity_poly.type
_entity_poly.pdbx_seq_one_letter_code
_entity_poly.pdbx_strand_id
1 'polypeptide(L)'
;VLAEGNADEKLDPASLTKIMTSYVVGQALKAGKIKLTDMVTIGKDAWATGNPALRGSSVMFLKPGDQVAVSDLNKGVIIQSGNDACIALADYVAGSQDSFIGLMNGYAQRLGLTNTTFKTVHGLDAPGQFSTARDMALLGKALIHDVPEEYAIHKEKEFTFNKIRQPNRNRLLWSSNLNVDGMKTG
;
A
#
# COMPACT_ATOMS: atom_id res chain seq x y z
N VAL A 1 -8.87 -23.22 2.90
CA VAL A 1 -8.27 -23.23 1.54
C VAL A 1 -9.17 -24.06 0.65
N LEU A 2 -9.51 -23.60 -0.55
CA LEU A 2 -10.30 -24.38 -1.53
C LEU A 2 -9.40 -25.08 -2.56
N ALA A 3 -8.33 -24.40 -2.99
CA ALA A 3 -7.26 -24.95 -3.83
C ALA A 3 -5.96 -24.22 -3.53
N GLU A 4 -4.82 -24.88 -3.72
CA GLU A 4 -3.49 -24.30 -3.57
C GLU A 4 -2.46 -25.00 -4.46
N GLY A 5 -1.38 -24.29 -4.79
CA GLY A 5 -0.20 -24.81 -5.49
C GLY A 5 0.98 -23.89 -5.18
N ASN A 6 2.09 -24.47 -4.72
CA ASN A 6 3.26 -23.73 -4.22
C ASN A 6 2.93 -22.56 -3.28
N ALA A 7 1.88 -22.70 -2.46
CA ALA A 7 1.32 -21.56 -1.74
C ALA A 7 2.25 -20.99 -0.67
N ASP A 8 3.27 -21.75 -0.25
CA ASP A 8 4.28 -21.38 0.73
C ASP A 8 5.67 -21.11 0.12
N GLU A 9 5.78 -21.12 -1.22
CA GLU A 9 7.01 -20.74 -1.92
C GLU A 9 7.28 -19.24 -1.74
N LYS A 10 8.51 -18.90 -1.31
CA LYS A 10 8.91 -17.51 -1.06
C LYS A 10 9.25 -16.82 -2.38
N LEU A 11 8.48 -15.77 -2.71
CA LEU A 11 8.63 -14.98 -3.92
C LEU A 11 8.68 -13.48 -3.58
N ASP A 12 9.19 -12.67 -4.51
CA ASP A 12 9.12 -11.21 -4.38
C ASP A 12 7.65 -10.76 -4.46
N PRO A 13 7.13 -10.06 -3.44
CA PRO A 13 5.75 -9.57 -3.46
C PRO A 13 5.54 -8.35 -4.37
N ALA A 14 6.61 -7.69 -4.83
CA ALA A 14 6.52 -6.45 -5.60
C ALA A 14 5.49 -5.48 -4.98
N SER A 15 4.62 -4.86 -5.79
CA SER A 15 3.59 -3.92 -5.32
C SER A 15 2.52 -4.53 -4.41
N LEU A 16 2.42 -5.86 -4.27
CA LEU A 16 1.53 -6.47 -3.26
C LEU A 16 1.94 -6.10 -1.83
N THR A 17 3.21 -5.70 -1.63
CA THR A 17 3.68 -5.08 -0.37
C THR A 17 2.79 -3.93 0.10
N LYS A 18 2.21 -3.16 -0.83
CA LYS A 18 1.34 -2.03 -0.50
C LYS A 18 0.03 -2.43 0.17
N ILE A 19 -0.35 -3.71 0.12
CA ILE A 19 -1.47 -4.23 0.92
C ILE A 19 -1.15 -4.08 2.41
N MET A 20 0.08 -4.42 2.83
CA MET A 20 0.50 -4.23 4.22
C MET A 20 0.65 -2.74 4.56
N THR A 21 1.15 -1.93 3.62
CA THR A 21 1.22 -0.47 3.81
C THR A 21 -0.16 0.13 4.07
N SER A 22 -1.14 -0.21 3.24
CA SER A 22 -2.54 0.20 3.44
C SER A 22 -3.11 -0.39 4.74
N TYR A 23 -2.80 -1.63 5.10
CA TYR A 23 -3.21 -2.22 6.38
C TYR A 23 -2.71 -1.41 7.58
N VAL A 24 -1.44 -1.01 7.60
CA VAL A 24 -0.87 -0.16 8.66
C VAL A 24 -1.56 1.21 8.73
N VAL A 25 -1.79 1.85 7.57
CA VAL A 25 -2.48 3.15 7.48
C VAL A 25 -3.92 3.02 7.98
N GLY A 26 -4.65 2.00 7.53
CA GLY A 26 -6.00 1.69 7.97
C GLY A 26 -6.09 1.46 9.48
N GLN A 27 -5.10 0.78 10.09
CA GLN A 27 -5.05 0.61 11.54
C GLN A 27 -4.79 1.93 12.27
N ALA A 28 -3.95 2.82 11.71
CA ALA A 28 -3.71 4.14 12.28
C ALA A 28 -4.97 5.03 12.22
N LEU A 29 -5.70 5.00 11.10
CA LEU A 29 -6.99 5.67 10.93
C LEU A 29 -8.04 5.13 11.91
N LYS A 30 -8.20 3.81 11.96
CA LYS A 30 -9.14 3.13 12.87
C LYS A 30 -8.87 3.44 14.34
N ALA A 31 -7.60 3.57 14.72
CA ALA A 31 -7.19 3.94 16.07
C ALA A 31 -7.29 5.45 16.35
N GLY A 32 -7.69 6.27 15.38
CA GLY A 32 -7.78 7.73 15.51
C GLY A 32 -6.43 8.44 15.67
N LYS A 33 -5.32 7.78 15.31
CA LYS A 33 -3.97 8.36 15.38
C LYS A 33 -3.71 9.38 14.27
N ILE A 34 -4.38 9.19 13.14
CA ILE A 34 -4.41 10.10 11.99
C ILE A 34 -5.86 10.21 11.51
N LYS A 35 -6.16 11.24 10.73
CA LYS A 35 -7.46 11.46 10.08
C LYS A 35 -7.26 11.63 8.58
N LEU A 36 -8.28 11.26 7.81
CA LEU A 36 -8.29 11.45 6.35
C LEU A 36 -8.08 12.91 5.93
N THR A 37 -8.51 13.86 6.76
CA THR A 37 -8.39 15.30 6.54
C THR A 37 -7.07 15.90 6.97
N ASP A 38 -6.19 15.12 7.61
CA ASP A 38 -4.90 15.64 8.04
C ASP A 38 -4.03 15.97 6.82
N MET A 39 -3.31 17.09 6.91
CA MET A 39 -2.41 17.53 5.84
C MET A 39 -1.00 17.03 6.12
N VAL A 40 -0.46 16.28 5.17
CA VAL A 40 0.90 15.76 5.20
C VAL A 40 1.80 16.69 4.40
N THR A 41 2.89 17.14 5.02
CA THR A 41 3.95 17.89 4.34
C THR A 41 4.86 16.92 3.60
N ILE A 42 4.96 17.06 2.29
CA ILE A 42 5.77 16.14 1.47
C ILE A 42 7.26 16.41 1.67
N GLY A 43 8.01 15.35 2.03
CA GLY A 43 9.46 15.35 2.18
C GLY A 43 10.23 15.27 0.85
N LYS A 44 11.56 15.36 0.94
CA LYS A 44 12.45 15.21 -0.24
C LYS A 44 12.57 13.77 -0.73
N ASP A 45 12.41 12.81 0.17
CA ASP A 45 12.43 11.37 -0.09
C ASP A 45 11.22 10.87 -0.88
N ALA A 46 10.05 11.46 -0.66
CA ALA A 46 8.84 11.22 -1.44
C ALA A 46 8.84 11.90 -2.83
N TRP A 47 9.92 12.59 -3.22
CA TRP A 47 9.98 13.28 -4.51
C TRP A 47 10.62 12.42 -5.60
N ALA A 48 9.81 12.00 -6.57
CA ALA A 48 10.26 11.11 -7.65
C ALA A 48 11.45 11.61 -8.47
N THR A 49 11.58 12.93 -8.69
CA THR A 49 12.73 13.50 -9.41
C THR A 49 14.00 13.53 -8.55
N GLY A 50 13.85 13.66 -7.23
CA GLY A 50 14.96 13.72 -6.28
C GLY A 50 15.40 12.37 -5.73
N ASN A 51 14.57 11.33 -5.88
CA ASN A 51 14.83 9.97 -5.39
C ASN A 51 14.97 8.97 -6.55
N PRO A 52 16.20 8.57 -6.91
CA PRO A 52 16.46 7.67 -8.03
C PRO A 52 15.73 6.32 -7.95
N ALA A 53 15.44 5.82 -6.75
CA ALA A 53 14.72 4.57 -6.56
C ALA A 53 13.29 4.62 -7.12
N LEU A 54 12.68 5.82 -7.18
CA LEU A 54 11.34 6.02 -7.68
C LEU A 54 11.28 6.14 -9.22
N ARG A 55 12.43 6.24 -9.90
CA ARG A 55 12.49 6.45 -11.35
C ARG A 55 11.88 5.27 -12.11
N GLY A 56 10.95 5.57 -13.02
CA GLY A 56 10.27 4.56 -13.83
C GLY A 56 9.18 3.78 -13.09
N SER A 57 8.93 4.10 -11.81
CA SER A 57 7.89 3.48 -11.01
C SER A 57 6.57 4.27 -11.05
N SER A 58 5.50 3.72 -10.46
CA SER A 58 4.23 4.43 -10.35
C SER A 58 4.33 5.49 -9.25
N VAL A 59 3.94 6.73 -9.57
CA VAL A 59 4.08 7.90 -8.68
C VAL A 59 2.87 8.83 -8.80
N MET A 60 2.52 9.52 -7.71
CA MET A 60 1.54 10.62 -7.68
C MET A 60 2.12 11.96 -8.16
N PHE A 61 3.42 12.03 -8.39
CA PHE A 61 4.16 13.24 -8.78
C PHE A 61 4.20 14.31 -7.67
N LEU A 62 4.35 13.85 -6.41
CA LEU A 62 4.49 14.72 -5.24
C LEU A 62 5.75 15.59 -5.32
N LYS A 63 5.70 16.81 -4.78
CA LYS A 63 6.87 17.71 -4.69
C LYS A 63 7.15 18.11 -3.24
N PRO A 64 8.42 18.32 -2.85
CA PRO A 64 8.76 18.70 -1.48
C PRO A 64 8.08 20.01 -1.09
N GLY A 65 7.50 20.03 0.12
CA GLY A 65 6.77 21.18 0.66
C GLY A 65 5.28 21.22 0.30
N ASP A 66 4.81 20.39 -0.63
CA ASP A 66 3.37 20.24 -0.90
C ASP A 66 2.65 19.81 0.40
N GLN A 67 1.42 20.30 0.57
CA GLN A 67 0.49 19.81 1.60
C GLN A 67 -0.53 18.92 0.92
N VAL A 68 -0.55 17.63 1.24
CA VAL A 68 -1.48 16.66 0.64
C VAL A 68 -2.28 15.98 1.74
N ALA A 69 -3.59 15.88 1.56
CA ALA A 69 -4.45 15.22 2.53
C ALA A 69 -4.13 13.73 2.61
N VAL A 70 -4.23 13.15 3.82
CA VAL A 70 -4.09 11.69 4.03
C VAL A 70 -5.03 10.92 3.09
N SER A 71 -6.26 11.40 2.84
CA SER A 71 -7.18 10.77 1.90
C SER A 71 -6.62 10.63 0.48
N ASP A 72 -5.93 11.66 -0.01
CA ASP A 72 -5.40 11.70 -1.37
C ASP A 72 -4.16 10.82 -1.49
N LEU A 73 -3.25 10.87 -0.50
CA LEU A 73 -2.10 9.97 -0.44
C LEU A 73 -2.56 8.51 -0.37
N ASN A 74 -3.57 8.22 0.45
CA ASN A 74 -4.06 6.86 0.62
C ASN A 74 -4.67 6.33 -0.68
N LYS A 75 -5.47 7.15 -1.38
CA LYS A 75 -5.97 6.82 -2.73
C LYS A 75 -4.82 6.65 -3.74
N GLY A 76 -3.76 7.44 -3.64
CA GLY A 76 -2.54 7.24 -4.44
C GLY A 76 -1.90 5.88 -4.25
N VAL A 77 -1.78 5.39 -3.02
CA VAL A 77 -1.29 4.03 -2.71
C VAL A 77 -2.25 2.96 -3.24
N ILE A 78 -3.54 3.10 -2.96
CA ILE A 78 -4.54 2.05 -3.19
C ILE A 78 -4.98 1.96 -4.66
N ILE A 79 -5.17 3.08 -5.35
CA ILE A 79 -5.69 3.11 -6.72
C ILE A 79 -4.53 3.14 -7.72
N GLN A 80 -3.59 4.07 -7.52
CA GLN A 80 -2.49 4.29 -8.46
C GLN A 80 -1.25 3.43 -8.18
N SER A 81 -1.15 2.82 -6.99
CA SER A 81 0.08 2.12 -6.55
C SER A 81 1.29 3.06 -6.47
N GLY A 82 1.06 4.32 -6.07
CA GLY A 82 2.10 5.36 -5.98
C GLY A 82 3.15 5.05 -4.92
N ASN A 83 4.42 4.94 -5.30
CA ASN A 83 5.53 4.66 -4.39
C ASN A 83 5.91 5.87 -3.54
N ASP A 84 5.84 7.07 -4.11
CA ASP A 84 6.02 8.35 -3.41
C ASP A 84 4.98 8.55 -2.29
N ALA A 85 3.73 8.19 -2.57
CA ALA A 85 2.65 8.23 -1.58
C ALA A 85 2.89 7.29 -0.40
N CYS A 86 3.47 6.11 -0.65
CA CYS A 86 3.85 5.18 0.42
C CYS A 86 4.91 5.78 1.35
N ILE A 87 5.91 6.45 0.80
CA ILE A 87 6.97 7.12 1.58
C ILE A 87 6.36 8.23 2.42
N ALA A 88 5.59 9.14 1.81
CA ALA A 88 4.98 10.25 2.53
C ALA A 88 4.06 9.80 3.69
N LEU A 89 3.24 8.77 3.47
CA LEU A 89 2.40 8.20 4.53
C LEU A 89 3.23 7.50 5.60
N ALA A 90 4.31 6.81 5.22
CA ALA A 90 5.17 6.13 6.18
C ALA A 90 5.84 7.12 7.15
N ASP A 91 6.37 8.22 6.62
CA ASP A 91 6.99 9.25 7.44
C ASP A 91 5.96 9.96 8.32
N TYR A 92 4.76 10.22 7.80
CA TYR A 92 3.69 10.83 8.58
C TYR A 92 3.19 9.94 9.72
N VAL A 93 3.01 8.64 9.47
CA VAL A 93 2.43 7.69 10.42
C VAL A 93 3.44 7.23 11.48
N ALA A 94 4.70 7.03 11.08
CA ALA A 94 5.70 6.38 11.92
C ALA A 94 6.96 7.23 12.15
N GLY A 95 7.04 8.43 11.57
CA GLY A 95 8.22 9.32 11.67
C GLY A 95 9.37 8.96 10.73
N SER A 96 9.43 7.71 10.25
CA SER A 96 10.38 7.27 9.22
C SER A 96 9.92 5.99 8.53
N GLN A 97 10.43 5.75 7.32
CA GLN A 97 10.23 4.49 6.60
C GLN A 97 10.67 3.26 7.41
N ASP A 98 11.80 3.31 8.12
CA ASP A 98 12.29 2.19 8.94
C ASP A 98 11.32 1.86 10.08
N SER A 99 10.80 2.89 10.76
CA SER A 99 9.81 2.71 11.82
C SER A 99 8.51 2.11 11.27
N PHE A 100 8.10 2.55 10.08
CA PHE A 100 6.93 2.01 9.39
C PHE A 100 7.12 0.55 8.98
N ILE A 101 8.30 0.18 8.44
CA ILE A 101 8.65 -1.20 8.12
C ILE A 101 8.64 -2.08 9.39
N GLY A 102 9.06 -1.52 10.52
CA GLY A 102 8.91 -2.16 11.84
C GLY A 102 7.44 -2.49 12.16
N LEU A 103 6.51 -1.56 11.91
CA LEU A 103 5.07 -1.80 12.06
C LEU A 103 4.56 -2.87 11.08
N MET A 104 4.96 -2.80 9.81
CA MET A 104 4.57 -3.77 8.78
C MET A 104 4.95 -5.21 9.20
N ASN A 105 6.19 -5.41 9.64
CA ASN A 105 6.67 -6.71 10.10
C ASN A 105 6.05 -7.12 11.46
N GLY A 106 5.77 -6.16 12.34
CA GLY A 106 5.03 -6.40 13.58
C GLY A 106 3.62 -6.94 13.32
N TYR A 107 2.91 -6.39 12.32
CA TYR A 107 1.62 -6.93 11.91
C TYR A 107 1.74 -8.26 11.18
N ALA A 108 2.76 -8.44 10.32
CA ALA A 108 3.01 -9.75 9.71
C ALA A 108 3.14 -10.85 10.76
N GLN A 109 3.88 -10.60 11.85
CA GLN A 109 3.98 -11.54 12.96
C GLN A 109 2.63 -11.77 13.67
N ARG A 110 1.88 -10.70 13.99
CA ARG A 110 0.58 -10.80 14.67
C ARG A 110 -0.47 -11.55 13.86
N LEU A 111 -0.43 -11.40 12.54
CA LEU A 111 -1.32 -12.07 11.59
C LEU A 111 -0.87 -13.50 11.26
N GLY A 112 0.27 -13.95 11.77
CA GLY A 112 0.82 -15.28 11.51
C GLY A 112 1.36 -15.47 10.09
N LEU A 113 1.83 -14.40 9.45
CA LEU A 113 2.45 -14.43 8.11
C LEU A 113 3.89 -14.94 8.22
N THR A 114 4.05 -16.24 8.50
CA THR A 114 5.35 -16.83 8.89
C THR A 114 6.39 -16.85 7.78
N ASN A 115 6.00 -16.67 6.52
CA ASN A 115 6.88 -16.63 5.36
C ASN A 115 6.88 -15.26 4.68
N THR A 116 6.72 -14.19 5.45
CA THR A 116 6.71 -12.81 4.95
C THR A 116 7.67 -11.92 5.70
N THR A 117 8.43 -11.10 4.97
CA THR A 117 9.26 -10.03 5.53
C THR A 117 9.27 -8.86 4.56
N PHE A 118 8.95 -7.67 5.07
CA PHE A 118 8.98 -6.43 4.31
C PHE A 118 10.29 -5.67 4.57
N LYS A 119 10.87 -5.11 3.51
CA LYS A 119 12.08 -4.28 3.57
C LYS A 119 11.86 -2.87 3.04
N THR A 120 10.71 -2.63 2.42
CA THR A 120 10.33 -1.32 1.89
C THR A 120 8.86 -1.07 2.16
N VAL A 121 8.46 0.20 2.15
CA VAL A 121 7.06 0.62 2.32
C VAL A 121 6.23 0.51 1.04
N HIS A 122 6.88 0.22 -0.09
CA HIS A 122 6.28 0.28 -1.42
C HIS A 122 6.42 -1.01 -2.24
N GLY A 123 7.37 -1.89 -1.89
CA GLY A 123 7.61 -3.13 -2.63
C GLY A 123 8.48 -3.01 -3.87
N LEU A 124 9.21 -1.90 -4.07
CA LEU A 124 10.40 -1.91 -4.92
C LEU A 124 11.38 -2.97 -4.39
N ASP A 125 12.19 -3.50 -5.30
CA ASP A 125 13.10 -4.61 -5.02
C ASP A 125 14.08 -4.25 -3.89
N ALA A 126 14.21 -5.19 -2.94
CA ALA A 126 15.05 -5.04 -1.77
C ALA A 126 15.49 -6.42 -1.27
N PRO A 127 16.81 -6.65 -1.07
CA PRO A 127 17.32 -7.92 -0.59
C PRO A 127 16.66 -8.37 0.72
N GLY A 128 16.11 -9.58 0.72
CA GLY A 128 15.44 -10.17 1.88
C GLY A 128 13.98 -9.72 2.08
N GLN A 129 13.39 -9.04 1.11
CA GLN A 129 11.94 -8.88 0.99
C GLN A 129 11.34 -10.11 0.31
N PHE A 130 10.34 -10.73 0.93
CA PHE A 130 9.64 -11.87 0.34
C PHE A 130 8.27 -12.05 1.01
N SER A 131 7.38 -12.76 0.32
CA SER A 131 6.12 -13.27 0.86
C SER A 131 5.75 -14.57 0.15
N THR A 132 4.53 -15.07 0.40
CA THR A 132 3.99 -16.27 -0.22
C THR A 132 2.55 -16.04 -0.65
N ALA A 133 2.01 -16.90 -1.52
CA ALA A 133 0.60 -16.80 -1.91
C ALA A 133 -0.34 -16.97 -0.70
N ARG A 134 0.00 -17.87 0.23
CA ARG A 134 -0.77 -18.10 1.46
C ARG A 134 -0.78 -16.87 2.35
N ASP A 135 0.38 -16.29 2.61
CA ASP A 135 0.50 -15.11 3.48
C ASP A 135 -0.19 -13.89 2.87
N MET A 136 -0.08 -13.68 1.55
CA MET A 136 -0.79 -12.60 0.87
C MET A 136 -2.32 -12.77 0.92
N ALA A 137 -2.82 -14.00 0.82
CA ALA A 137 -4.25 -14.28 0.99
C ALA A 137 -4.72 -14.03 2.44
N LEU A 138 -3.91 -14.39 3.44
CA LEU A 138 -4.20 -14.10 4.85
C LEU A 138 -4.19 -12.60 5.14
N LEU A 139 -3.21 -11.87 4.60
CA LEU A 139 -3.14 -10.42 4.70
C LEU A 139 -4.35 -9.75 4.03
N GLY A 140 -4.75 -10.23 2.85
CA GLY A 140 -5.96 -9.75 2.18
C GLY A 140 -7.21 -9.97 3.02
N LYS A 141 -7.37 -11.16 3.62
CA LYS A 141 -8.46 -11.44 4.56
C LYS A 141 -8.45 -10.48 5.75
N ALA A 142 -7.27 -10.22 6.33
CA ALA A 142 -7.10 -9.29 7.44
C ALA A 142 -7.48 -7.86 7.05
N LEU A 143 -7.08 -7.38 5.86
CA LEU A 143 -7.45 -6.05 5.38
C LEU A 143 -8.97 -5.87 5.29
N ILE A 144 -9.66 -6.86 4.71
CA ILE A 144 -11.12 -6.85 4.57
C ILE A 144 -11.82 -6.82 5.94
N HIS A 145 -11.34 -7.64 6.88
CA HIS A 145 -11.98 -7.84 8.17
C HIS A 145 -11.66 -6.74 9.18
N ASP A 146 -10.38 -6.38 9.30
CA ASP A 146 -9.90 -5.54 10.40
C ASP A 146 -10.06 -4.05 10.10
N VAL A 147 -9.91 -3.64 8.84
CA VAL A 147 -9.95 -2.24 8.41
C VAL A 147 -10.88 -2.07 7.20
N PRO A 148 -12.19 -2.35 7.35
CA PRO A 148 -13.12 -2.39 6.23
C PRO A 148 -13.28 -1.03 5.51
N GLU A 149 -13.11 0.09 6.22
CA GLU A 149 -13.12 1.43 5.61
C GLU A 149 -11.94 1.64 4.66
N GLU A 150 -10.76 1.13 5.04
CA GLU A 150 -9.56 1.12 4.20
C GLU A 150 -9.74 0.19 2.99
N TYR A 151 -10.31 -1.00 3.20
CA TYR A 151 -10.62 -1.93 2.13
C TYR A 151 -11.59 -1.32 1.11
N ALA A 152 -12.60 -0.56 1.55
CA ALA A 152 -13.62 0.01 0.69
C ALA A 152 -13.06 0.92 -0.43
N ILE A 153 -11.86 1.48 -0.27
CA ILE A 153 -11.20 2.32 -1.28
C ILE A 153 -10.71 1.47 -2.47
N HIS A 154 -10.44 0.17 -2.27
CA HIS A 154 -9.83 -0.71 -3.28
C HIS A 154 -10.71 -0.94 -4.52
N LYS A 155 -12.03 -0.72 -4.39
CA LYS A 155 -13.00 -0.81 -5.50
C LYS A 155 -13.20 0.51 -6.25
N GLU A 156 -12.65 1.62 -5.77
CA GLU A 156 -12.72 2.89 -6.49
C GLU A 156 -11.98 2.76 -7.82
N LYS A 157 -12.69 3.00 -8.92
CA LYS A 157 -12.17 2.76 -10.28
C LYS A 157 -11.21 3.82 -10.78
N GLU A 158 -11.29 5.03 -10.21
CA GLU A 158 -10.43 6.13 -10.56
C GLU A 158 -10.35 7.14 -9.43
N PHE A 159 -9.30 7.94 -9.46
CA PHE A 159 -9.07 9.05 -8.54
C PHE A 159 -8.39 10.18 -9.32
N THR A 160 -8.72 11.42 -8.98
CA THR A 160 -8.11 12.60 -9.62
C THR A 160 -7.23 13.32 -8.62
N PHE A 161 -5.95 13.43 -8.95
CA PHE A 161 -4.96 14.21 -8.19
C PHE A 161 -4.29 15.21 -9.10
N ASN A 162 -4.11 16.44 -8.62
CA ASN A 162 -3.46 17.51 -9.38
C ASN A 162 -4.02 17.67 -10.81
N LYS A 163 -5.36 17.56 -10.94
CA LYS A 163 -6.13 17.62 -12.21
C LYS A 163 -5.84 16.47 -13.19
N ILE A 164 -5.13 15.42 -12.76
CA ILE A 164 -4.83 14.24 -13.55
C ILE A 164 -5.65 13.07 -13.00
N ARG A 165 -6.50 12.50 -13.87
CA ARG A 165 -7.29 11.32 -13.56
C ARG A 165 -6.45 10.06 -13.70
N GLN A 166 -6.43 9.24 -12.65
CA GLN A 166 -5.63 8.02 -12.55
C GLN A 166 -6.58 6.82 -12.37
N PRO A 167 -6.61 5.87 -13.31
CA PRO A 167 -7.43 4.67 -13.16
C PRO A 167 -6.82 3.70 -12.15
N ASN A 168 -7.67 2.90 -11.52
CA ASN A 168 -7.23 1.77 -10.70
C ASN A 168 -6.51 0.73 -11.58
N ARG A 169 -5.36 0.23 -11.11
CA ARG A 169 -4.58 -0.77 -11.86
C ARG A 169 -5.23 -2.17 -11.87
N ASN A 170 -6.15 -2.45 -10.95
CA ASN A 170 -6.86 -3.72 -10.91
C ASN A 170 -7.95 -3.81 -12.00
N ARG A 171 -7.59 -4.34 -13.17
CA ARG A 171 -8.50 -4.51 -14.31
C ARG A 171 -9.71 -5.40 -14.02
N LEU A 172 -9.64 -6.28 -13.01
CA LEU A 172 -10.77 -7.14 -12.65
C LEU A 172 -11.97 -6.37 -12.10
N LEU A 173 -11.79 -5.13 -11.63
CA LEU A 173 -12.89 -4.24 -11.22
C LEU A 173 -13.87 -3.89 -12.37
N TRP A 174 -13.49 -4.16 -13.62
CA TRP A 174 -14.34 -3.97 -14.80
C TRP A 174 -14.92 -5.29 -15.33
N SER A 175 -14.72 -6.42 -14.64
CA SER A 175 -15.37 -7.67 -15.01
C SER A 175 -16.89 -7.55 -14.90
N SER A 176 -17.61 -8.04 -15.91
CA SER A 176 -19.07 -8.21 -15.87
C SER A 176 -19.48 -9.62 -15.41
N ASN A 177 -18.54 -10.55 -15.33
CA ASN A 177 -18.77 -11.94 -14.94
C ASN A 177 -18.59 -12.17 -13.43
N LEU A 178 -17.83 -11.30 -12.76
CA LEU A 178 -17.48 -11.40 -11.35
C LEU A 178 -17.74 -10.06 -10.66
N ASN A 179 -18.26 -10.09 -9.43
CA ASN A 179 -18.36 -8.90 -8.59
C ASN A 179 -17.05 -8.69 -7.81
N VAL A 180 -16.02 -8.18 -8.48
CA VAL A 180 -14.69 -7.96 -7.90
C VAL A 180 -14.61 -6.55 -7.29
N ASP A 181 -14.15 -6.47 -6.05
CA ASP A 181 -13.98 -5.22 -5.30
C ASP A 181 -12.56 -4.99 -4.77
N GLY A 182 -11.60 -5.86 -5.14
CA GLY A 182 -10.22 -5.74 -4.68
C GLY A 182 -9.26 -6.73 -5.36
N MET A 183 -7.97 -6.72 -5.03
CA MET A 183 -7.33 -5.81 -4.06
C MET A 183 -6.13 -5.07 -4.70
N LYS A 184 -5.09 -5.80 -5.13
CA LYS A 184 -3.85 -5.18 -5.63
C LYS A 184 -3.28 -5.99 -6.79
N THR A 185 -2.45 -5.34 -7.60
CA THR A 185 -1.65 -5.91 -8.69
C THR A 185 -0.18 -5.58 -8.44
N GLY A 186 0.74 -6.46 -8.80
CA GLY A 186 2.18 -6.28 -8.63
C GLY A 186 2.97 -7.16 -9.57
#